data_AF-A0A229GL44-F1
#
_entry.id   AF-A0A229GL44-F1
#
_cell.length_a   1.000
_cell.length_b   1.000
_cell.length_c   1.000
_cell.angle_alpha   90.00
_cell.angle_beta   90.00
_cell.angle_gamma   90.00
#
_symmetry.space_group_name_H-M   'P 1'
#
loop_
_entity.id
_entity.type
_entity.pdbx_description
1 polymer ?
#
loop_
_entity_poly.entity_id
_entity_poly.type
_entity_poly.pdbx_seq_one_letter_code
_entity_poly.pdbx_strand_id
1 'polypeptide(L)'
;MFDPQAINNQNCFRSVMDNIERPRTIDIARNILSHEKCHELQQKNNIYYLEIIEAAANAYIDEKFKFDRSYFQENLTIYQKGYTSRKRTESKDVYALNRYTENLFAKIDEDIDTEIHEYHNFQKILAPYSGAELDRLKHMIEELIRIYLYKDLSLLAFDLDAFDVALTYHDYAIVLYSGAVVQIDYESKNYLQREISAKSKKAVNKRWEENNQDRPNRKNKYLKIMREKNFPSAAKAAEHIYINENEKNLAYSTILRYLRAAVKGDFS
;
A
#
# COMPACT_ATOMS: atom_id res chain seq x y z
N MET A 1 4.38 -4.96 41.26
CA MET A 1 3.01 -4.47 40.98
C MET A 1 2.73 -4.84 39.54
N PHE A 2 1.76 -5.72 39.28
CA PHE A 2 1.42 -6.15 37.92
C PHE A 2 0.62 -5.05 37.23
N ASP A 3 1.04 -4.63 36.04
CA ASP A 3 0.28 -3.69 35.19
C ASP A 3 -0.59 -4.50 34.22
N PRO A 4 -1.92 -4.58 34.44
CA PRO A 4 -2.83 -5.31 33.58
C PRO A 4 -2.88 -4.75 32.15
N GLN A 5 -2.55 -3.47 31.96
CA GLN A 5 -2.58 -2.81 30.67
C GLN A 5 -1.36 -3.20 29.81
N ALA A 6 -0.20 -3.37 30.43
CA ALA A 6 0.99 -3.93 29.77
C ALA A 6 0.75 -5.37 29.26
N ILE A 7 0.09 -6.22 30.06
CA ILE A 7 -0.25 -7.61 29.69
C ILE A 7 -1.25 -7.63 28.53
N ASN A 8 -2.29 -6.78 28.57
CA ASN A 8 -3.26 -6.69 27.49
C ASN A 8 -2.64 -6.20 26.18
N ASN A 9 -1.72 -5.24 26.23
CA ASN A 9 -0.99 -4.78 25.05
C ASN A 9 -0.10 -5.88 24.47
N GLN A 10 0.59 -6.65 25.32
CA GLN A 10 1.44 -7.76 24.87
C GLN A 10 0.63 -8.90 24.23
N ASN A 11 -0.53 -9.23 24.78
CA ASN A 11 -1.45 -10.22 24.19
C ASN A 11 -2.02 -9.74 22.87
N CYS A 12 -2.36 -8.46 22.75
CA CYS A 12 -2.81 -7.86 21.49
C CYS A 12 -1.71 -7.93 20.43
N PHE A 13 -0.49 -7.54 20.77
CA PHE A 13 0.66 -7.56 19.87
C PHE A 13 0.97 -8.98 19.37
N ARG A 14 0.95 -9.96 20.28
CA ARG A 14 1.11 -11.38 19.93
C ARG A 14 -0.01 -11.87 19.02
N SER A 15 -1.26 -11.49 19.29
CA SER A 15 -2.37 -11.86 18.43
C SER A 15 -2.29 -11.25 17.03
N VAL A 16 -1.74 -10.05 16.89
CA VAL A 16 -1.51 -9.43 15.57
C VAL A 16 -0.37 -10.17 14.86
N MET A 17 0.72 -10.47 15.55
CA MET A 17 1.84 -11.24 15.00
C MET A 17 1.39 -12.63 14.53
N ASP A 18 0.66 -13.38 15.35
CA ASP A 18 0.12 -14.71 15.01
C ASP A 18 -0.79 -14.67 13.76
N ASN A 19 -1.42 -13.52 13.46
CA ASN A 19 -2.17 -13.33 12.22
C ASN A 19 -1.25 -12.98 11.05
N ILE A 20 -0.30 -12.05 11.24
CA ILE A 20 0.65 -11.64 10.20
C ILE A 20 1.47 -12.82 9.67
N GLU A 21 1.84 -13.76 10.54
CA GLU A 21 2.57 -14.99 10.17
C GLU A 21 1.79 -15.91 9.21
N ARG A 22 0.48 -15.67 8.99
CA ARG A 22 -0.31 -16.44 8.04
C ARG A 22 -0.11 -15.96 6.60
N PRO A 23 -0.19 -16.88 5.62
CA PRO A 23 -0.39 -18.32 5.77
C PRO A 23 0.89 -19.03 6.25
N ARG A 24 0.75 -20.06 7.10
CA ARG A 24 1.91 -20.84 7.54
C ARG A 24 2.33 -21.81 6.43
N THR A 25 3.59 -22.21 6.42
CA THR A 25 4.18 -23.17 5.47
C THR A 25 3.35 -24.45 5.35
N ILE A 26 2.81 -24.97 6.47
CA ILE A 26 1.94 -26.15 6.46
C ILE A 26 0.57 -25.89 5.81
N ASP A 27 0.03 -24.68 5.95
CA ASP A 27 -1.24 -24.31 5.33
C ASP A 27 -1.07 -24.19 3.81
N ILE A 28 0.07 -23.65 3.36
CA ILE A 28 0.48 -23.62 1.94
C ILE A 28 0.62 -25.06 1.41
N ALA A 29 1.36 -25.92 2.12
CA ALA A 29 1.55 -27.32 1.70
C ALA A 29 0.20 -28.04 1.52
N ARG A 30 -0.70 -27.92 2.50
CA ARG A 30 -2.01 -28.56 2.48
C ARG A 30 -2.87 -28.08 1.32
N ASN A 31 -2.98 -26.78 1.14
CA ASN A 31 -4.02 -26.20 0.28
C ASN A 31 -3.55 -25.90 -1.14
N ILE A 32 -2.24 -25.63 -1.35
CA ILE A 32 -1.68 -25.39 -2.69
C ILE A 32 -1.07 -26.67 -3.26
N LEU A 33 -0.27 -27.40 -2.46
CA LEU A 33 0.44 -28.60 -2.93
C LEU A 33 -0.31 -29.91 -2.67
N SER A 34 -1.58 -29.84 -2.24
CA SER A 34 -2.43 -31.00 -1.93
C SER A 34 -1.75 -32.03 -1.01
N HIS A 35 -0.97 -31.56 -0.03
CA HIS A 35 -0.06 -32.38 0.76
C HIS A 35 -0.70 -33.65 1.35
N GLU A 36 -1.94 -33.58 1.84
CA GLU A 36 -2.63 -34.72 2.46
C GLU A 36 -3.01 -35.83 1.45
N LYS A 37 -3.07 -35.51 0.16
CA LYS A 37 -3.36 -36.46 -0.93
C LYS A 37 -2.09 -37.08 -1.53
N CYS A 38 -0.93 -36.51 -1.24
CA CYS A 38 0.37 -37.00 -1.70
C CYS A 38 0.83 -38.24 -0.93
N HIS A 39 1.66 -39.08 -1.54
CA HIS A 39 2.36 -40.14 -0.82
C HIS A 39 3.51 -39.58 0.04
N GLU A 40 4.05 -40.38 0.96
CA GLU A 40 5.01 -39.91 1.98
C GLU A 40 6.23 -39.16 1.41
N LEU A 41 6.85 -39.69 0.35
CA LEU A 41 7.99 -39.01 -0.29
C LEU A 41 7.59 -37.64 -0.89
N GLN A 42 6.42 -37.52 -1.53
CA GLN A 42 5.92 -36.23 -2.03
C GLN A 42 5.56 -35.26 -0.91
N GLN A 43 5.06 -35.77 0.23
CA GLN A 43 4.83 -34.94 1.41
C GLN A 43 6.12 -34.34 1.95
N LYS A 44 7.19 -35.15 2.04
CA LYS A 44 8.54 -34.68 2.40
C LYS A 44 9.06 -33.65 1.40
N ASN A 45 8.92 -33.92 0.11
CA ASN A 45 9.30 -32.99 -0.95
C ASN A 45 8.53 -31.67 -0.87
N ASN A 46 7.23 -31.69 -0.58
CA ASN A 46 6.43 -30.48 -0.44
C ASN A 46 6.99 -29.55 0.66
N ILE A 47 7.35 -30.10 1.81
CA ILE A 47 7.89 -29.29 2.91
C ILE A 47 9.28 -28.75 2.54
N TYR A 48 10.18 -29.62 2.08
CA TYR A 48 11.52 -29.20 1.68
C TYR A 48 11.51 -28.17 0.54
N TYR A 49 10.63 -28.32 -0.43
CA TYR A 49 10.42 -27.37 -1.52
C TYR A 49 10.01 -25.99 -1.00
N LEU A 50 9.03 -25.95 -0.09
CA LEU A 50 8.55 -24.70 0.50
C LEU A 50 9.60 -24.02 1.38
N GLU A 51 10.38 -24.79 2.14
CA GLU A 51 11.50 -24.27 2.94
C GLU A 51 12.57 -23.60 2.06
N ILE A 52 12.89 -24.19 0.91
CA ILE A 52 13.83 -23.58 -0.05
C ILE A 52 13.25 -22.29 -0.63
N ILE A 53 11.96 -22.26 -0.97
CA ILE A 53 11.31 -21.04 -1.50
C ILE A 53 11.30 -19.93 -0.46
N GLU A 54 10.93 -20.24 0.79
CA GLU A 54 10.94 -19.29 1.89
C GLU A 54 12.34 -18.72 2.10
N ALA A 55 13.36 -19.57 2.16
CA ALA A 55 14.75 -19.13 2.27
C ALA A 55 15.20 -18.23 1.10
N ALA A 56 14.78 -18.54 -0.13
CA ALA A 56 15.10 -17.74 -1.31
C ALA A 56 14.40 -16.37 -1.29
N ALA A 57 13.14 -16.30 -0.87
CA ALA A 57 12.39 -15.05 -0.73
C ALA A 57 13.01 -14.15 0.34
N ASN A 58 13.37 -14.72 1.50
CA ASN A 58 14.01 -13.98 2.59
C ASN A 58 15.39 -13.46 2.16
N ALA A 59 16.19 -14.29 1.50
CA ALA A 59 17.50 -13.86 1.00
C ALA A 59 17.40 -12.71 -0.02
N TYR A 60 16.36 -12.72 -0.86
CA TYR A 60 16.10 -11.61 -1.79
C TYR A 60 15.73 -10.32 -1.04
N ILE A 61 14.90 -10.40 0.00
CA ILE A 61 14.56 -9.24 0.84
C ILE A 61 15.79 -8.72 1.55
N ASP A 62 16.59 -9.59 2.18
CA ASP A 62 17.83 -9.22 2.87
C ASP A 62 18.83 -8.50 1.95
N GLU A 63 18.92 -8.91 0.67
CA GLU A 63 19.79 -8.27 -0.31
C GLU A 63 19.29 -6.87 -0.71
N LYS A 64 17.97 -6.73 -0.92
CA LYS A 64 17.36 -5.54 -1.52
C LYS A 64 16.93 -4.50 -0.48
N PHE A 65 16.53 -4.92 0.71
CA PHE A 65 16.03 -4.05 1.75
C PHE A 65 17.17 -3.31 2.45
N LYS A 66 17.12 -1.98 2.39
CA LYS A 66 18.07 -1.10 3.09
C LYS A 66 17.33 0.07 3.70
N PHE A 67 17.13 0.02 5.01
CA PHE A 67 16.55 1.13 5.75
C PHE A 67 17.61 2.19 6.04
N ASP A 68 17.53 3.34 5.37
CA ASP A 68 18.42 4.48 5.63
C ASP A 68 17.77 5.44 6.63
N ARG A 69 18.16 5.27 7.90
CA ARG A 69 17.66 6.10 8.99
C ARG A 69 18.04 7.57 8.83
N SER A 70 19.24 7.86 8.37
CA SER A 70 19.72 9.24 8.20
C SER A 70 18.93 9.94 7.11
N TYR A 71 18.78 9.29 5.96
CA TYR A 71 17.97 9.78 4.86
C TYR A 71 16.51 9.98 5.28
N PHE A 72 15.91 9.03 6.00
CA PHE A 72 14.54 9.15 6.50
C PHE A 72 14.38 10.38 7.42
N GLN A 73 15.32 10.60 8.34
CA GLN A 73 15.29 11.74 9.26
C GLN A 73 15.46 13.08 8.53
N GLU A 74 16.41 13.17 7.60
CA GLU A 74 16.64 14.37 6.77
C GLU A 74 15.42 14.71 5.90
N ASN A 75 14.71 13.68 5.42
CA ASN A 75 13.59 13.82 4.50
C ASN A 75 12.22 13.65 5.18
N LEU A 76 12.16 13.67 6.51
CA LEU A 76 10.94 13.38 7.28
C LEU A 76 9.75 14.23 6.82
N THR A 77 9.97 15.53 6.56
CA THR A 77 8.91 16.46 6.12
C THR A 77 8.30 16.09 4.77
N ILE A 78 9.07 15.45 3.87
CA ILE A 78 8.59 14.96 2.57
C ILE A 78 7.60 13.83 2.80
N TYR A 79 7.95 12.88 3.66
CA TYR A 79 7.11 11.71 3.99
C TYR A 79 5.88 12.07 4.82
N GLN A 80 5.94 13.15 5.60
CA GLN A 80 4.82 13.72 6.33
C GLN A 80 3.79 14.44 5.42
N LYS A 81 4.13 14.72 4.16
CA LYS A 81 3.28 15.51 3.26
C LYS A 81 1.95 14.80 3.02
N GLY A 82 0.85 15.50 3.29
CA GLY A 82 -0.51 14.96 3.13
C GLY A 82 -1.13 14.41 4.42
N TYR A 83 -0.38 14.40 5.53
CA TYR A 83 -0.94 14.09 6.85
C TYR A 83 -2.02 15.10 7.26
N THR A 84 -3.12 14.59 7.84
CA THR A 84 -4.18 15.40 8.45
C THR A 84 -4.72 14.71 9.70
N SER A 85 -4.59 15.35 10.86
CA SER A 85 -5.04 14.80 12.16
C SER A 85 -6.56 14.57 12.24
N ARG A 86 -7.36 15.21 11.38
CA ARG A 86 -8.81 14.98 11.29
C ARG A 86 -9.19 13.61 10.73
N LYS A 87 -8.27 12.94 10.02
CA LYS A 87 -8.57 11.71 9.25
C LYS A 87 -7.79 10.49 9.72
N ARG A 88 -6.87 10.67 10.66
CA ARG A 88 -5.89 9.66 11.06
C ARG A 88 -5.74 9.69 12.59
N THR A 89 -5.74 8.51 13.18
CA THR A 89 -5.51 8.28 14.62
C THR A 89 -4.03 8.10 14.92
N GLU A 90 -3.23 7.73 13.93
CA GLU A 90 -1.77 7.63 14.02
C GLU A 90 -1.09 9.00 14.11
N SER A 91 0.12 9.02 14.67
CA SER A 91 0.95 10.21 14.72
C SER A 91 1.48 10.59 13.34
N LYS A 92 1.91 11.85 13.21
CA LYS A 92 2.49 12.38 11.97
C LYS A 92 3.79 11.65 11.58
N ASP A 93 4.55 11.19 12.56
CA ASP A 93 5.81 10.48 12.34
C ASP A 93 5.58 9.01 11.98
N VAL A 94 4.58 8.37 12.59
CA VAL A 94 4.14 7.01 12.22
C VAL A 94 3.63 7.02 10.77
N TYR A 95 2.84 8.02 10.39
CA TYR A 95 2.44 8.20 8.98
C TYR A 95 3.65 8.32 8.04
N ALA A 96 4.67 9.09 8.42
CA ALA A 96 5.86 9.25 7.59
C ALA A 96 6.67 7.95 7.47
N LEU A 97 6.80 7.19 8.56
CA LEU A 97 7.47 5.89 8.59
C LEU A 97 6.76 4.88 7.69
N ASN A 98 5.43 4.81 7.76
CA ASN A 98 4.62 3.98 6.87
C ASN A 98 4.87 4.36 5.40
N ARG A 99 4.88 5.66 5.06
CA ARG A 99 5.14 6.13 3.68
C ARG A 99 6.54 5.83 3.18
N TYR A 100 7.56 5.93 4.05
CA TYR A 100 8.92 5.61 3.67
C TYR A 100 9.09 4.10 3.43
N THR A 101 8.57 3.29 4.35
CA THR A 101 8.62 1.81 4.26
C THR A 101 7.86 1.31 3.04
N GLU A 102 6.66 1.85 2.77
CA GLU A 102 5.87 1.54 1.57
C GLU A 102 6.66 1.81 0.29
N ASN A 103 7.40 2.92 0.21
CA ASN A 103 8.22 3.23 -0.96
C ASN A 103 9.40 2.27 -1.14
N LEU A 104 10.03 1.83 -0.06
CA LEU A 104 11.11 0.83 -0.13
C LEU A 104 10.57 -0.51 -0.64
N PHE A 105 9.44 -0.96 -0.09
CA PHE A 105 8.86 -2.24 -0.45
C PHE A 105 8.26 -2.25 -1.85
N ALA A 106 7.67 -1.13 -2.30
CA ALA A 106 7.18 -1.00 -3.67
C ALA A 106 8.31 -1.20 -4.70
N LYS A 107 9.54 -0.77 -4.37
CA LYS A 107 10.70 -0.98 -5.23
C LYS A 107 11.15 -2.45 -5.24
N ILE A 108 11.15 -3.11 -4.08
CA ILE A 108 11.44 -4.54 -3.96
C ILE A 108 10.46 -5.38 -4.80
N ASP A 109 9.18 -4.99 -4.77
CA ASP A 109 8.10 -5.61 -5.55
C ASP A 109 8.17 -5.29 -7.06
N GLU A 110 8.60 -4.09 -7.46
CA GLU A 110 8.76 -3.77 -8.88
C GLU A 110 9.85 -4.63 -9.53
N ASP A 111 10.96 -4.85 -8.81
CA ASP A 111 12.11 -5.61 -9.30
C ASP A 111 11.85 -7.14 -9.31
N ILE A 112 10.93 -7.65 -8.49
CA ILE A 112 10.74 -9.11 -8.32
C ILE A 112 10.25 -9.80 -9.60
N ASP A 113 9.44 -9.15 -10.42
CA ASP A 113 8.91 -9.76 -11.64
C ASP A 113 10.05 -10.11 -12.60
N THR A 114 10.98 -9.18 -12.81
CA THR A 114 12.16 -9.38 -13.65
C THR A 114 13.07 -10.44 -13.02
N GLU A 115 13.29 -10.36 -11.71
CA GLU A 115 14.17 -11.28 -11.00
C GLU A 115 13.60 -12.70 -10.95
N ILE A 116 12.29 -12.94 -10.77
CA ILE A 116 11.75 -14.31 -10.86
C ILE A 116 12.07 -14.98 -12.20
N HIS A 117 12.06 -14.19 -13.29
CA HIS A 117 12.33 -14.66 -14.64
C HIS A 117 13.83 -14.81 -14.94
N GLU A 118 14.67 -13.91 -14.42
CA GLU A 118 16.10 -13.84 -14.73
C GLU A 118 17.02 -14.43 -13.63
N TYR A 119 16.57 -14.41 -12.39
CA TYR A 119 17.37 -14.73 -11.22
C TYR A 119 17.57 -16.24 -11.10
N HIS A 120 18.80 -16.65 -11.39
CA HIS A 120 19.24 -18.04 -11.36
C HIS A 120 18.98 -18.75 -10.01
N ASN A 121 18.80 -18.03 -8.91
CA ASN A 121 18.55 -18.67 -7.61
C ASN A 121 17.14 -19.28 -7.52
N PHE A 122 16.11 -18.68 -8.15
CA PHE A 122 14.77 -19.28 -8.18
C PHE A 122 14.74 -20.51 -9.10
N GLN A 123 15.49 -20.49 -10.19
CA GLN A 123 15.62 -21.66 -11.07
C GLN A 123 16.35 -22.83 -10.40
N LYS A 124 17.28 -22.57 -9.47
CA LYS A 124 17.97 -23.61 -8.69
C LYS A 124 17.06 -24.34 -7.70
N ILE A 125 15.94 -23.74 -7.29
CA ILE A 125 14.98 -24.36 -6.37
C ILE A 125 14.46 -25.69 -6.95
N LEU A 126 14.29 -25.74 -8.28
CA LEU A 126 13.76 -26.90 -8.98
C LEU A 126 14.82 -27.97 -9.28
N ALA A 127 16.12 -27.66 -9.15
CA ALA A 127 17.22 -28.55 -9.50
C ALA A 127 17.22 -29.92 -8.78
N PRO A 128 16.75 -30.06 -7.52
CA PRO A 128 16.67 -31.34 -6.83
C PRO A 128 15.57 -32.29 -7.38
N TYR A 129 14.65 -31.79 -8.20
CA TYR A 129 13.47 -32.53 -8.64
C TYR A 129 13.57 -32.94 -10.11
N SER A 130 12.91 -34.04 -10.48
CA SER A 130 12.86 -34.52 -11.88
C SER A 130 11.54 -35.22 -12.21
N GLY A 131 11.28 -35.39 -13.52
CA GLY A 131 10.10 -36.08 -14.03
C GLY A 131 8.78 -35.44 -13.56
N ALA A 132 7.81 -36.28 -13.22
CA ALA A 132 6.47 -35.83 -12.83
C ALA A 132 6.45 -34.93 -11.58
N GLU A 133 7.45 -35.05 -10.70
CA GLU A 133 7.53 -34.20 -9.50
C GLU A 133 7.99 -32.78 -9.84
N LEU A 134 8.94 -32.65 -10.77
CA LEU A 134 9.36 -31.34 -11.29
C LEU A 134 8.19 -30.63 -11.96
N ASP A 135 7.44 -31.31 -12.82
CA ASP A 135 6.29 -30.75 -13.53
C ASP A 135 5.22 -30.26 -12.54
N ARG A 136 4.96 -31.05 -11.49
CA ARG A 136 4.00 -30.69 -10.43
C ARG A 136 4.41 -29.43 -9.66
N LEU A 137 5.68 -29.32 -9.28
CA LEU A 137 6.16 -28.22 -8.43
C LEU A 137 6.41 -26.92 -9.21
N LYS A 138 6.86 -27.04 -10.46
CA LYS A 138 7.22 -25.89 -11.30
C LYS A 138 6.05 -24.93 -11.53
N HIS A 139 4.82 -25.44 -11.65
CA HIS A 139 3.68 -24.60 -12.03
C HIS A 139 3.33 -23.52 -11.00
N MET A 140 3.62 -23.75 -9.71
CA MET A 140 3.23 -22.86 -8.62
C MET A 140 4.40 -22.02 -8.08
N ILE A 141 5.59 -22.11 -8.70
CA ILE A 141 6.80 -21.55 -8.10
C ILE A 141 6.71 -20.02 -7.96
N GLU A 142 6.16 -19.34 -8.96
CA GLU A 142 6.07 -17.88 -8.98
C GLU A 142 5.09 -17.37 -7.90
N GLU A 143 3.90 -17.96 -7.77
CA GLU A 143 2.97 -17.59 -6.72
C GLU A 143 3.55 -17.88 -5.34
N LEU A 144 4.21 -19.03 -5.15
CA LEU A 144 4.79 -19.38 -3.87
C LEU A 144 5.89 -18.41 -3.45
N ILE A 145 6.77 -17.99 -4.38
CA ILE A 145 7.78 -16.96 -4.11
C ILE A 145 7.10 -15.66 -3.65
N ARG A 146 6.07 -15.19 -4.36
CA ARG A 146 5.38 -13.95 -3.98
C ARG A 146 4.67 -14.05 -2.64
N ILE A 147 4.06 -15.20 -2.33
CA ILE A 147 3.40 -15.43 -1.03
C ILE A 147 4.42 -15.28 0.10
N TYR A 148 5.58 -15.94 0.00
CA TYR A 148 6.63 -15.82 1.02
C TYR A 148 7.24 -14.42 1.07
N LEU A 149 7.47 -13.81 -0.09
CA LEU A 149 7.98 -12.44 -0.17
C LEU A 149 7.07 -11.45 0.57
N TYR A 150 5.77 -11.47 0.29
CA TYR A 150 4.83 -10.53 0.93
C TYR A 150 4.59 -10.86 2.40
N LYS A 151 4.64 -12.13 2.79
CA LYS A 151 4.64 -12.54 4.19
C LYS A 151 5.85 -11.97 4.93
N ASP A 152 7.04 -12.08 4.36
CA ASP A 152 8.27 -11.62 5.00
C ASP A 152 8.38 -10.08 5.02
N LEU A 153 7.95 -9.39 3.95
CA LEU A 153 7.78 -7.94 3.96
C LEU A 153 6.78 -7.48 5.04
N SER A 154 5.69 -8.23 5.24
CA SER A 154 4.71 -7.91 6.30
C SER A 154 5.34 -8.00 7.70
N LEU A 155 6.08 -9.07 7.96
CA LEU A 155 6.82 -9.27 9.23
C LEU A 155 7.86 -8.16 9.42
N LEU A 156 8.64 -7.85 8.39
CA LEU A 156 9.64 -6.79 8.43
C LEU A 156 9.02 -5.42 8.72
N ALA A 157 7.90 -5.08 8.08
CA ALA A 157 7.19 -3.83 8.40
C ALA A 157 6.65 -3.81 9.82
N PHE A 158 6.20 -4.95 10.34
CA PHE A 158 5.73 -5.06 11.71
C PHE A 158 6.88 -4.82 12.71
N ASP A 159 8.05 -5.38 12.46
CA ASP A 159 9.26 -5.17 13.27
C ASP A 159 9.78 -3.72 13.21
N LEU A 160 9.46 -2.99 12.14
CA LEU A 160 9.74 -1.57 11.98
C LEU A 160 8.66 -0.65 12.59
N ASP A 161 7.64 -1.19 13.25
CA ASP A 161 6.45 -0.45 13.73
C ASP A 161 5.64 0.23 12.60
N ALA A 162 5.82 -0.18 11.35
CA ALA A 162 5.08 0.29 10.18
C ALA A 162 3.78 -0.52 9.97
N PHE A 163 2.89 -0.50 10.96
CA PHE A 163 1.75 -1.42 11.04
C PHE A 163 0.77 -1.34 9.86
N ASP A 164 0.54 -0.16 9.27
CA ASP A 164 -0.34 -0.04 8.09
C ASP A 164 0.26 -0.75 6.88
N VAL A 165 1.60 -0.70 6.74
CA VAL A 165 2.33 -1.40 5.69
C VAL A 165 2.34 -2.90 5.96
N ALA A 166 2.59 -3.30 7.22
CA ALA A 166 2.54 -4.70 7.63
C ALA A 166 1.20 -5.36 7.25
N LEU A 167 0.08 -4.75 7.63
CA LEU A 167 -1.25 -5.26 7.29
C LEU A 167 -1.51 -5.27 5.78
N THR A 168 -1.02 -4.26 5.05
CA THR A 168 -1.18 -4.21 3.59
C THR A 168 -0.47 -5.37 2.89
N TYR A 169 0.78 -5.67 3.26
CA TYR A 169 1.53 -6.79 2.68
C TYR A 169 1.03 -8.16 3.17
N HIS A 170 0.51 -8.23 4.39
CA HIS A 170 -0.19 -9.42 4.87
C HIS A 170 -1.42 -9.73 4.00
N ASP A 171 -2.26 -8.71 3.73
CA ASP A 171 -3.43 -8.87 2.87
C ASP A 171 -3.02 -9.36 1.46
N TYR A 172 -1.91 -8.86 0.91
CA TYR A 172 -1.39 -9.35 -0.38
C TYR A 172 -0.99 -10.82 -0.34
N ALA A 173 -0.28 -11.26 0.70
CA ALA A 173 0.08 -12.66 0.88
C ALA A 173 -1.17 -13.56 0.98
N ILE A 174 -2.17 -13.14 1.76
CA ILE A 174 -3.42 -13.89 1.94
C ILE A 174 -4.26 -13.94 0.66
N VAL A 175 -4.34 -12.85 -0.11
CA VAL A 175 -5.07 -12.83 -1.36
C VAL A 175 -4.42 -13.76 -2.39
N LEU A 176 -3.09 -13.71 -2.53
CA LEU A 176 -2.36 -14.64 -3.41
C LEU A 176 -2.54 -16.09 -2.99
N TYR A 177 -2.37 -16.37 -1.71
CA TYR A 177 -2.60 -17.70 -1.16
C TYR A 177 -4.02 -18.20 -1.45
N SER A 178 -5.03 -17.37 -1.17
CA SER A 178 -6.43 -17.74 -1.40
C SER A 178 -6.71 -17.98 -2.89
N GLY A 179 -6.16 -17.14 -3.78
CA GLY A 179 -6.27 -17.29 -5.23
C GLY A 179 -5.63 -18.58 -5.75
N ALA A 180 -4.42 -18.89 -5.26
CA ALA A 180 -3.70 -20.12 -5.61
C ALA A 180 -4.45 -21.38 -5.15
N VAL A 181 -5.09 -21.34 -3.97
CA VAL A 181 -5.90 -22.47 -3.47
C VAL A 181 -7.12 -22.75 -4.37
N VAL A 182 -7.73 -21.72 -4.95
CA VAL A 182 -8.90 -21.88 -5.84
C VAL A 182 -8.53 -21.99 -7.32
N GLN A 183 -7.22 -22.03 -7.66
CA GLN A 183 -6.70 -22.09 -9.04
C GLN A 183 -7.25 -20.98 -9.95
N ILE A 184 -7.41 -19.77 -9.42
CA ILE A 184 -7.77 -18.60 -10.21
C ILE A 184 -6.48 -17.81 -10.46
N ASP A 185 -6.06 -17.70 -11.72
CA ASP A 185 -4.94 -16.87 -12.14
C ASP A 185 -5.14 -15.44 -11.62
N TYR A 186 -4.19 -14.98 -10.81
CA TYR A 186 -4.24 -13.68 -10.17
C TYR A 186 -3.17 -12.77 -10.78
N GLU A 187 -3.60 -11.79 -11.59
CA GLU A 187 -2.72 -10.72 -12.06
C GLU A 187 -2.39 -9.75 -10.92
N SER A 188 -1.32 -10.04 -10.19
CA SER A 188 -0.82 -9.26 -9.04
C SER A 188 -0.67 -7.76 -9.32
N LYS A 189 -0.11 -7.40 -10.48
CA LYS A 189 0.07 -6.00 -10.92
C LYS A 189 -1.25 -5.23 -10.99
N ASN A 190 -2.32 -5.86 -11.49
CA ASN A 190 -3.60 -5.19 -11.68
C ASN A 190 -4.32 -4.93 -10.35
N TYR A 191 -4.22 -5.84 -9.38
CA TYR A 191 -4.84 -5.62 -8.07
C TYR A 191 -4.09 -4.57 -7.25
N LEU A 192 -2.76 -4.65 -7.18
CA LEU A 192 -1.93 -3.71 -6.42
C LEU A 192 -2.10 -2.28 -6.94
N GLN A 193 -2.01 -2.12 -8.26
CA GLN A 193 -2.20 -0.83 -8.92
C GLN A 193 -3.64 -0.34 -8.78
N ARG A 194 -4.65 -1.21 -8.78
CA ARG A 194 -6.06 -0.85 -8.50
C ARG A 194 -6.29 -0.47 -7.05
N GLU A 195 -5.71 -1.16 -6.07
CA GLU A 195 -5.87 -0.85 -4.64
C GLU A 195 -5.10 0.43 -4.27
N ILE A 196 -3.86 0.59 -4.73
CA ILE A 196 -3.10 1.84 -4.58
C ILE A 196 -3.85 2.98 -5.28
N SER A 197 -4.37 2.76 -6.49
CA SER A 197 -5.19 3.75 -7.20
C SER A 197 -6.52 4.01 -6.52
N ALA A 198 -7.15 3.03 -5.86
CA ALA A 198 -8.42 3.15 -5.17
C ALA A 198 -8.26 3.88 -3.83
N LYS A 199 -7.22 3.54 -3.06
CA LYS A 199 -6.80 4.28 -1.86
C LYS A 199 -6.42 5.72 -2.22
N SER A 200 -5.66 5.91 -3.30
CA SER A 200 -5.30 7.24 -3.81
C SER A 200 -6.52 8.03 -4.33
N LYS A 201 -7.44 7.40 -5.09
CA LYS A 201 -8.70 8.01 -5.54
C LYS A 201 -9.62 8.34 -4.38
N LYS A 202 -9.76 7.46 -3.38
CA LYS A 202 -10.55 7.76 -2.16
C LYS A 202 -9.94 8.92 -1.39
N ALA A 203 -8.61 8.95 -1.23
CA ALA A 203 -7.91 10.05 -0.57
C ALA A 203 -8.06 11.38 -1.35
N VAL A 204 -7.94 11.34 -2.68
CA VAL A 204 -8.16 12.50 -3.57
C VAL A 204 -9.62 12.94 -3.50
N ASN A 205 -10.59 12.08 -3.81
CA ASN A 205 -12.02 12.42 -3.79
C ASN A 205 -12.46 12.97 -2.44
N LYS A 206 -12.00 12.40 -1.32
CA LYS A 206 -12.30 12.91 0.03
C LYS A 206 -11.61 14.25 0.35
N ARG A 207 -10.48 14.57 -0.29
CA ARG A 207 -9.83 15.90 -0.24
C ARG A 207 -10.58 16.93 -1.09
N TRP A 208 -11.21 16.47 -2.17
CA TRP A 208 -12.06 17.30 -3.02
C TRP A 208 -13.47 17.50 -2.44
N GLU A 209 -14.02 16.54 -1.70
CA GLU A 209 -15.31 16.68 -0.99
C GLU A 209 -15.29 17.82 0.04
N GLU A 210 -14.26 17.88 0.90
CA GLU A 210 -14.11 18.96 1.89
C GLU A 210 -13.91 20.35 1.24
N ASN A 211 -13.25 20.40 0.09
CA ASN A 211 -13.08 21.65 -0.66
C ASN A 211 -14.31 22.02 -1.52
N ASN A 212 -15.12 21.03 -1.94
CA ASN A 212 -16.31 21.23 -2.76
C ASN A 212 -17.55 21.61 -1.94
N GLN A 213 -17.62 21.27 -0.65
CA GLN A 213 -18.76 21.64 0.19
C GLN A 213 -18.95 23.17 0.33
N ASP A 214 -17.87 23.94 0.23
CA ASP A 214 -17.91 25.41 0.31
C ASP A 214 -17.82 26.11 -1.06
N ARG A 215 -17.70 25.34 -2.14
CA ARG A 215 -17.55 25.88 -3.51
C ARG A 215 -18.78 26.67 -4.00
N PRO A 216 -20.03 26.21 -3.80
CA PRO A 216 -21.21 27.00 -4.15
C PRO A 216 -21.28 28.32 -3.37
N ASN A 217 -20.95 28.28 -2.07
CA ASN A 217 -20.96 29.46 -1.20
C ASN A 217 -19.93 30.50 -1.63
N ARG A 218 -18.70 30.06 -1.99
CA ARG A 218 -17.66 30.96 -2.51
C ARG A 218 -18.04 31.56 -3.86
N LYS A 219 -18.59 30.76 -4.78
CA LYS A 219 -19.11 31.25 -6.08
C LYS A 219 -20.16 32.35 -5.87
N ASN A 220 -21.08 32.15 -4.91
CA ASN A 220 -22.08 33.16 -4.54
C ASN A 220 -21.44 34.42 -3.94
N LYS A 221 -20.48 34.28 -3.00
CA LYS A 221 -19.76 35.41 -2.41
C LYS A 221 -19.02 36.24 -3.48
N TYR A 222 -18.30 35.59 -4.39
CA TYR A 222 -17.55 36.30 -5.43
C TYR A 222 -18.44 37.00 -6.44
N LEU A 223 -19.55 36.36 -6.83
CA LEU A 223 -20.52 36.96 -7.74
C LEU A 223 -21.20 38.18 -7.08
N LYS A 224 -21.48 38.11 -5.78
CA LYS A 224 -21.99 39.24 -4.99
C LYS A 224 -20.99 40.41 -4.99
N ILE A 225 -19.71 40.16 -4.68
CA ILE A 225 -18.65 41.19 -4.74
C ILE A 225 -18.54 41.80 -6.14
N MET A 226 -18.63 40.97 -7.19
CA MET A 226 -18.60 41.45 -8.58
C MET A 226 -19.73 42.42 -8.89
N ARG A 227 -20.94 42.11 -8.44
CA ARG A 227 -22.13 42.95 -8.63
C ARG A 227 -22.08 44.22 -7.77
N GLU A 228 -21.76 44.11 -6.49
CA GLU A 228 -21.74 45.24 -5.56
C GLU A 228 -20.68 46.29 -5.92
N LYS A 229 -19.53 45.85 -6.44
CA LYS A 229 -18.44 46.75 -6.86
C LYS A 229 -18.47 47.10 -8.34
N ASN A 230 -19.51 46.70 -9.08
CA ASN A 230 -19.69 46.97 -10.51
C ASN A 230 -18.45 46.65 -11.36
N PHE A 231 -17.81 45.50 -11.11
CA PHE A 231 -16.64 45.13 -11.90
C PHE A 231 -17.03 44.76 -13.34
N PRO A 232 -16.33 45.30 -14.36
CA PRO A 232 -16.69 45.11 -15.77
C PRO A 232 -16.34 43.71 -16.28
N SER A 233 -15.54 42.94 -15.54
CA SER A 233 -15.16 41.58 -15.92
C SER A 233 -14.84 40.72 -14.72
N ALA A 234 -14.98 39.41 -14.91
CA ALA A 234 -14.62 38.43 -13.90
C ALA A 234 -13.13 38.47 -13.52
N ALA A 235 -12.25 38.92 -14.43
CA ALA A 235 -10.82 39.08 -14.18
C ALA A 235 -10.55 40.21 -13.18
N LYS A 236 -11.16 41.39 -13.36
CA LYS A 236 -11.01 42.51 -12.43
C LYS A 236 -11.60 42.20 -11.05
N ALA A 237 -12.73 41.49 -11.02
CA ALA A 237 -13.32 41.02 -9.78
C ALA A 237 -12.40 40.01 -9.05
N ALA A 238 -11.80 39.06 -9.78
CA ALA A 238 -10.89 38.07 -9.21
C ALA A 238 -9.60 38.69 -8.67
N GLU A 239 -9.05 39.70 -9.35
CA GLU A 239 -7.86 40.44 -8.91
C GLU A 239 -8.15 41.19 -7.61
N HIS A 240 -9.29 41.90 -7.55
CA HIS A 240 -9.73 42.57 -6.33
C HIS A 240 -9.91 41.58 -5.17
N ILE A 241 -10.55 40.43 -5.38
CA ILE A 241 -10.77 39.42 -4.34
C ILE A 241 -9.43 38.83 -3.87
N TYR A 242 -8.53 38.51 -4.80
CA TYR A 242 -7.21 37.96 -4.49
C TYR A 242 -6.39 38.91 -3.61
N ILE A 243 -6.44 40.22 -3.88
CA ILE A 243 -5.68 41.24 -3.15
C ILE A 243 -6.33 41.60 -1.80
N ASN A 244 -7.66 41.74 -1.75
CA ASN A 244 -8.34 42.39 -0.62
C ASN A 244 -9.08 41.43 0.33
N GLU A 245 -9.55 40.28 -0.14
CA GLU A 245 -10.30 39.33 0.69
C GLU A 245 -9.39 38.31 1.40
N ASN A 246 -8.08 38.36 1.12
CA ASN A 246 -7.03 37.58 1.77
C ASN A 246 -7.42 36.10 1.97
N GLU A 247 -7.92 35.47 0.91
CA GLU A 247 -8.16 34.03 0.87
C GLU A 247 -6.81 33.30 0.79
N LYS A 248 -6.12 33.21 1.93
CA LYS A 248 -4.71 32.80 2.09
C LYS A 248 -4.32 31.44 1.50
N ASN A 249 -5.24 30.69 0.89
CA ASN A 249 -5.01 29.34 0.38
C ASN A 249 -5.49 29.11 -1.07
N LEU A 250 -5.94 30.15 -1.80
CA LEU A 250 -6.44 29.99 -3.18
C LEU A 250 -5.63 30.80 -4.18
N ALA A 251 -5.13 30.11 -5.21
CA ALA A 251 -4.48 30.76 -6.34
C ALA A 251 -5.49 31.61 -7.13
N TYR A 252 -5.04 32.77 -7.65
CA TYR A 252 -5.84 33.65 -8.51
C TYR A 252 -6.57 32.90 -9.65
N SER A 253 -5.91 31.92 -10.27
CA SER A 253 -6.49 31.08 -11.33
C SER A 253 -7.74 30.31 -10.89
N THR A 254 -7.78 29.91 -9.62
CA THR A 254 -8.93 29.19 -9.04
C THR A 254 -10.10 30.15 -8.78
N ILE A 255 -9.81 31.35 -8.25
CA ILE A 255 -10.82 32.40 -8.03
C ILE A 255 -11.44 32.81 -9.37
N LEU A 256 -10.62 33.09 -10.39
CA LEU A 256 -11.09 33.44 -11.74
C LEU A 256 -11.96 32.34 -12.36
N ARG A 257 -11.57 31.08 -12.18
CA ARG A 257 -12.35 29.93 -12.67
C ARG A 257 -13.72 29.84 -12.00
N TYR A 258 -13.78 30.02 -10.69
CA TYR A 258 -15.04 30.01 -9.94
C TYR A 258 -15.95 31.16 -10.34
N LEU A 259 -15.40 32.35 -10.53
CA LEU A 259 -16.14 33.54 -10.96
C LEU A 259 -16.70 33.38 -12.38
N ARG A 260 -15.91 32.84 -13.32
CA ARG A 260 -16.38 32.53 -14.68
C ARG A 260 -17.51 31.48 -14.70
N ALA A 261 -17.43 30.47 -13.84
CA ALA A 261 -18.51 29.48 -13.70
C ALA A 261 -19.78 30.12 -13.12
N ALA A 262 -19.65 30.92 -12.05
CA ALA A 262 -20.76 31.61 -11.41
C ALA A 262 -21.46 32.61 -12.34
N VAL A 263 -20.72 33.36 -13.16
CA VAL A 263 -21.28 34.26 -14.18
C VAL A 263 -22.10 33.51 -15.23
N LYS A 264 -21.73 32.25 -15.52
CA LYS A 264 -22.46 31.36 -16.43
C LYS A 264 -23.61 30.59 -15.75
N GLY A 265 -23.88 30.86 -14.47
CA GLY A 265 -24.93 30.17 -13.71
C GLY A 265 -24.54 28.78 -13.20
N ASP A 266 -23.26 28.37 -13.32
CA ASP A 266 -22.78 27.10 -12.77
C ASP A 266 -22.28 27.28 -11.34
N PHE A 267 -23.08 26.80 -10.38
CA PHE A 267 -22.77 26.83 -8.94
C PHE A 267 -22.36 25.47 -8.37
N SER A 268 -22.29 24.44 -9.22
CA SER A 268 -21.92 23.06 -8.89
C SER A 268 -20.40 22.87 -8.71
#